data_AF-A0AAV6YIY7-F1
#
_entry.id   AF-A0AAV6YIY7-F1
#
_cell.length_a   1.000
_cell.length_b   1.000
_cell.length_c   1.000
_cell.angle_alpha   90.00
_cell.angle_beta   90.00
_cell.angle_gamma   90.00
#
_symmetry.space_group_name_H-M   'P 1'
#
loop_
_entity.id
_entity.type
_entity.pdbx_description
1 polymer ?
#
loop_
_entity_poly.entity_id
_entity_poly.type
_entity_poly.pdbx_seq_one_letter_code
_entity_poly.pdbx_strand_id
1 'polypeptide(L)'
;FSGLIVPETDGNETVPEVSVTSGFALLHFFSDAAYNLTGFNISYSIDTCPNNCSGRGICVQAEDGGVYCDCFEQWKGESCDIPYCRDNCGFPQRGSCNVNGTKSCACNGGWQGECCHG
;
A
#
# COMPACT_ATOMS: atom_id res chain seq x y z
N PHE A 1 2.81 6.32 17.63
CA PHE A 1 1.80 5.51 18.34
C PHE A 1 2.47 4.95 19.59
N SER A 2 1.83 4.97 20.76
CA SER A 2 2.37 4.35 21.98
C SER A 2 1.36 3.32 22.45
N GLY A 3 1.68 2.04 22.32
CA GLY A 3 0.80 0.93 22.66
C GLY A 3 1.60 -0.15 23.38
N LEU A 4 1.02 -0.68 24.46
CA LEU A 4 1.55 -1.80 25.22
C LEU A 4 1.02 -3.09 24.59
N ILE A 5 1.89 -3.96 24.08
CA ILE A 5 1.51 -5.28 23.57
C ILE A 5 1.82 -6.28 24.68
N VAL A 6 0.78 -6.79 25.35
CA VAL A 6 0.89 -7.88 26.31
C VAL A 6 0.43 -9.15 25.59
N PRO A 7 1.29 -10.18 25.43
CA PRO A 7 0.83 -11.46 24.93
C PRO A 7 -0.05 -12.11 26.02
N GLU A 8 -1.37 -12.16 25.81
CA GLU A 8 -2.24 -13.02 26.62
C GLU A 8 -1.98 -14.48 26.23
N THR A 9 -1.69 -15.29 27.23
CA THR A 9 -1.51 -16.73 27.10
C THR A 9 -2.81 -17.37 26.60
N ASP A 10 -2.67 -18.25 25.59
CA ASP A 10 -3.67 -19.20 25.10
C ASP A 10 -4.77 -18.68 24.14
N GLY A 11 -4.38 -17.94 23.11
CA GLY A 11 -5.17 -17.78 21.88
C GLY A 11 -4.32 -18.03 20.64
N ASN A 12 -4.85 -18.74 19.64
CA ASN A 12 -4.31 -18.75 18.27
C ASN A 12 -4.42 -17.35 17.66
N GLU A 13 -3.62 -16.41 18.15
CA GLU A 13 -3.68 -15.00 17.82
C GLU A 13 -2.44 -14.65 16.98
N THR A 14 -2.70 -14.28 15.73
CA THR A 14 -1.69 -13.72 14.83
C THR A 14 -1.02 -12.53 15.52
N VAL A 15 0.29 -12.61 15.69
CA VAL A 15 1.13 -11.53 16.24
C VAL A 15 0.68 -10.20 15.63
N PRO A 16 0.32 -9.18 16.43
CA PRO A 16 -0.15 -7.91 15.89
C PRO A 16 0.98 -7.24 15.10
N GLU A 17 0.82 -7.18 13.79
CA GLU A 17 1.74 -6.50 12.87
C GLU A 17 1.59 -4.99 13.05
N VAL A 18 2.65 -4.32 13.53
CA VAL A 18 2.68 -2.87 13.69
C VAL A 18 3.38 -2.26 12.47
N SER A 19 2.61 -1.74 11.52
CA SER A 19 3.15 -0.99 10.37
C SER A 19 3.43 0.46 10.77
N VAL A 20 4.66 0.92 10.57
CA VAL A 20 5.04 2.31 10.83
C VAL A 20 5.19 3.06 9.50
N THR A 21 4.46 4.18 9.35
CA THR A 21 4.46 5.00 8.13
C THR A 21 5.48 6.14 8.15
N SER A 22 5.90 6.58 9.33
CA SER A 22 7.03 7.51 9.49
C SER A 22 8.29 6.67 9.58
N GLY A 23 9.29 6.81 8.69
CA GLY A 23 10.45 5.90 8.55
C GLY A 23 11.39 5.67 9.75
N PHE A 24 10.92 5.84 10.99
CA PHE A 24 11.55 5.54 12.25
C PHE A 24 10.60 4.73 13.14
N ALA A 25 11.07 3.62 13.70
CA ALA A 25 10.38 2.86 14.75
C ALA A 25 11.30 2.77 15.98
N LEU A 26 10.77 3.11 17.16
CA LEU A 26 11.50 3.01 18.43
C LEU A 26 10.91 1.87 19.26
N LEU A 27 11.71 0.85 19.53
CA LEU A 27 11.36 -0.25 20.43
C LEU A 27 12.03 -0.02 21.79
N HIS A 28 11.24 0.08 22.85
CA HIS A 28 11.74 0.26 24.21
C HIS A 28 11.29 -0.90 25.09
N PHE A 29 12.27 -1.61 25.68
CA PHE A 29 12.03 -2.74 26.56
C PHE A 29 12.53 -2.44 27.96
N PHE A 30 11.75 -2.87 28.94
CA PHE A 30 12.08 -2.74 30.35
C PHE A 30 11.74 -4.04 31.08
N SER A 31 12.70 -4.58 31.84
CA SER A 31 12.53 -5.74 32.72
C SER A 31 13.08 -5.42 34.10
N ASP A 32 12.34 -5.73 35.15
CA ASP A 32 12.80 -5.61 36.53
C ASP A 32 13.62 -6.84 36.96
N ALA A 33 14.59 -6.63 37.85
CA ALA A 33 15.62 -7.61 38.22
C ALA A 33 15.10 -8.86 38.98
N ALA A 34 13.78 -9.01 39.14
CA ALA A 34 13.15 -10.12 39.83
C ALA A 34 12.76 -11.29 38.89
N TYR A 35 12.73 -11.08 37.57
CA TYR A 35 12.24 -12.09 36.61
C TYR A 35 13.34 -12.54 35.62
N ASN A 36 13.90 -13.74 35.86
CA ASN A 36 14.80 -14.47 34.95
C ASN A 36 14.01 -15.07 33.76
N LEU A 37 13.45 -14.22 32.90
CA LEU A 37 12.80 -14.65 31.67
C LEU A 37 13.81 -14.69 30.52
N THR A 38 13.65 -15.63 29.61
CA THR A 38 14.57 -15.90 28.47
C THR A 38 14.55 -14.83 27.37
N GLY A 39 14.13 -13.61 27.67
CA GLY A 39 13.98 -12.52 26.69
C GLY A 39 12.89 -12.82 25.66
N PHE A 40 13.03 -12.25 24.46
CA PHE A 40 12.16 -12.44 23.31
C PHE A 40 13.00 -12.42 22.02
N ASN A 41 12.47 -12.99 20.92
CA ASN A 41 13.06 -12.88 19.58
C ASN A 41 12.17 -11.98 18.72
N ILE A 42 12.74 -10.91 18.15
CA ILE A 42 12.03 -9.99 17.26
C ILE A 42 12.64 -10.08 15.87
N SER A 43 11.79 -10.35 14.89
CA SER A 43 12.05 -10.12 13.47
C SER A 43 11.27 -8.90 13.01
N TYR A 44 11.91 -8.00 12.27
CA TYR A 44 11.21 -6.92 11.57
C TYR A 44 11.38 -7.12 10.05
N SER A 45 10.31 -6.89 9.31
CA SER A 45 10.34 -6.71 7.87
C SER A 45 9.96 -5.26 7.57
N ILE A 46 10.66 -4.65 6.62
CA ILE A 46 10.23 -3.40 6.04
C ILE A 46 9.46 -3.79 4.79
N ASP A 47 8.14 -3.76 4.86
CA ASP A 47 7.31 -3.80 3.64
C ASP A 47 7.55 -2.49 2.90
N THR A 48 8.53 -2.52 2.02
CA THR A 48 9.00 -1.36 1.27
C THR A 48 7.94 -0.82 0.33
N CYS A 49 6.98 -1.62 -0.11
CA CYS A 49 5.93 -1.14 -1.00
C CYS A 49 4.53 -1.33 -0.41
N PRO A 50 3.67 -0.29 -0.48
CA PRO A 50 2.32 -0.36 0.04
C PRO A 50 1.54 -1.47 -0.67
N ASN A 51 0.94 -2.38 0.11
CA ASN A 51 0.24 -3.59 -0.35
C ASN A 51 1.00 -4.42 -1.39
N ASN A 52 2.34 -4.41 -1.36
CA ASN A 52 3.16 -5.08 -2.39
C ASN A 52 2.74 -4.71 -3.83
N CYS A 53 2.43 -3.42 -4.04
CA CYS A 53 1.91 -2.88 -5.30
C CYS A 53 0.65 -3.59 -5.81
N SER A 54 -0.15 -4.15 -4.90
CA SER A 54 -1.38 -4.92 -5.17
C SER A 54 -1.21 -6.09 -6.14
N GLY A 55 0.03 -6.55 -6.37
CA GLY A 55 0.37 -7.52 -7.43
C GLY A 55 0.23 -6.97 -8.86
N ARG A 56 0.15 -5.64 -9.02
CA ARG A 56 -0.13 -4.92 -10.28
C ARG A 56 0.94 -3.88 -10.60
N GLY A 57 2.10 -4.00 -9.99
CA GLY A 57 3.27 -3.17 -10.23
C GLY A 57 4.52 -3.81 -9.68
N ILE A 58 5.65 -3.17 -9.93
CA ILE A 58 6.97 -3.57 -9.45
C ILE A 58 7.38 -2.60 -8.34
N CYS A 59 7.83 -3.13 -7.21
CA CYS A 59 8.38 -2.31 -6.14
C CYS A 59 9.77 -1.81 -6.53
N VAL A 60 9.96 -0.49 -6.60
CA VAL A 60 11.21 0.15 -7.01
C VAL A 60 11.72 1.06 -5.89
N GLN A 61 13.03 1.01 -5.65
CA GLN A 61 13.71 1.91 -4.72
C GLN A 61 14.16 3.17 -5.46
N ALA A 62 13.74 4.34 -4.97
CA ALA A 62 14.16 5.64 -5.48
C ALA A 62 15.59 5.99 -5.02
N GLU A 63 16.25 6.87 -5.76
CA GLU A 63 17.62 7.33 -5.44
C GLU A 63 17.72 7.99 -4.07
N ASP A 64 16.62 8.59 -3.60
CA ASP A 64 16.52 9.30 -2.32
C ASP A 64 16.40 8.35 -1.10
N GLY A 65 16.44 7.04 -1.33
CA GLY A 65 16.17 6.01 -0.31
C GLY A 65 14.68 5.76 -0.04
N GLY A 66 13.80 6.45 -0.76
CA GLY A 66 12.37 6.17 -0.80
C GLY A 66 12.04 4.94 -1.64
N VAL A 67 10.78 4.53 -1.61
CA VAL A 67 10.27 3.34 -2.29
C VAL A 67 8.91 3.66 -2.89
N TYR A 68 8.68 3.23 -4.12
CA TYR A 68 7.45 3.49 -4.86
C TYR A 68 7.07 2.29 -5.73
N CYS A 69 5.79 2.19 -6.06
CA CYS A 69 5.30 1.17 -6.98
C CYS A 69 5.31 1.70 -8.42
N ASP A 70 6.07 1.04 -9.28
CA ASP A 70 5.98 1.23 -10.73
C ASP A 70 4.83 0.39 -11.28
N CYS A 71 3.69 1.04 -11.52
CA CYS A 71 2.45 0.37 -11.90
C CYS A 71 2.42 -0.07 -13.36
N PHE A 72 1.79 -1.23 -13.62
CA PHE A 72 1.52 -1.69 -14.98
C PHE A 72 0.59 -0.73 -15.74
N GLU A 73 0.60 -0.79 -17.09
CA GLU A 73 -0.05 0.20 -17.99
C GLU A 73 -1.51 0.57 -17.64
N GLN A 74 -2.26 -0.33 -16.99
CA GLN A 74 -3.68 -0.14 -16.66
C GLN A 74 -3.93 0.28 -15.20
N TRP A 75 -2.88 0.50 -14.40
CA TRP A 75 -2.99 0.73 -12.95
C TRP A 75 -2.25 1.99 -12.51
N LYS A 76 -2.81 2.67 -11.52
CA LYS A 76 -2.34 3.90 -10.90
C LYS A 76 -2.57 3.84 -9.38
N GLY A 77 -2.13 4.89 -8.68
CA GLY A 77 -2.19 4.99 -7.23
C GLY A 77 -0.89 4.52 -6.58
N GLU A 78 -0.72 4.83 -5.30
CA GLU A 78 0.50 4.54 -4.53
C GLU A 78 0.80 3.03 -4.47
N SER A 79 -0.25 2.20 -4.45
CA SER A 79 -0.16 0.74 -4.42
C SER A 79 -0.64 0.05 -5.69
N CYS A 80 -0.77 0.77 -6.81
CA CYS A 80 -1.28 0.24 -8.09
C CYS A 80 -2.66 -0.44 -8.00
N ASP A 81 -3.48 0.00 -7.07
CA ASP A 81 -4.82 -0.52 -6.77
C ASP A 81 -5.93 0.17 -7.57
N ILE A 82 -5.63 1.31 -8.19
CA ILE A 82 -6.61 2.11 -8.92
C ILE A 82 -6.45 1.86 -10.41
N PRO A 83 -7.46 1.38 -11.15
CA PRO A 83 -7.36 1.26 -12.60
C PRO A 83 -7.34 2.65 -13.27
N TYR A 84 -6.53 2.83 -14.31
CA TYR A 84 -6.49 4.09 -15.08
C TYR A 84 -7.83 4.40 -15.75
N CYS A 85 -8.49 3.36 -16.28
CA CYS A 85 -9.78 3.47 -16.93
C CYS A 85 -10.79 2.56 -16.22
N ARG A 86 -11.39 3.07 -15.15
CA ARG A 86 -12.50 2.38 -14.51
C ARG A 86 -13.67 2.27 -15.51
N ASP A 87 -14.26 1.08 -15.61
CA ASP A 87 -15.36 0.75 -16.53
C ASP A 87 -15.13 1.10 -18.00
N ASN A 88 -13.85 1.10 -18.43
CA ASN A 88 -13.43 1.44 -19.80
C ASN A 88 -14.02 2.79 -20.29
N CYS A 89 -14.15 3.76 -19.40
CA CYS A 89 -14.66 5.10 -19.69
C CYS A 89 -16.08 5.12 -20.29
N GLY A 90 -16.87 4.07 -20.06
CA GLY A 90 -18.20 3.90 -20.63
C GLY A 90 -18.20 3.67 -22.15
N PHE A 91 -17.11 3.10 -22.70
CA PHE A 91 -17.04 2.68 -24.10
C PHE A 91 -18.20 1.73 -24.46
N PRO A 92 -18.80 1.84 -25.65
CA PRO A 92 -18.47 2.78 -26.75
C PRO A 92 -19.21 4.13 -26.70
N GLN A 93 -20.15 4.31 -25.78
CA GLN A 93 -21.09 5.44 -25.80
C GLN A 93 -20.49 6.73 -25.21
N ARG A 94 -19.81 6.62 -24.05
CA ARG A 94 -19.42 7.78 -23.23
C ARG A 94 -17.99 8.24 -23.47
N GLY A 95 -17.10 7.33 -23.84
CA GLY A 95 -15.70 7.63 -24.09
C GLY A 95 -14.89 6.40 -24.48
N SER A 96 -13.59 6.59 -24.61
CA SER A 96 -12.62 5.52 -24.87
C SER A 96 -11.41 5.66 -23.95
N CYS A 97 -10.87 4.54 -23.48
CA CYS A 97 -9.66 4.53 -22.69
C CYS A 97 -8.44 4.77 -23.58
N ASN A 98 -7.73 5.88 -23.36
CA ASN A 98 -6.49 6.16 -24.07
C ASN A 98 -5.30 5.77 -23.19
N VAL A 99 -4.85 4.52 -23.33
CA VAL A 99 -3.70 3.99 -22.56
C VAL A 99 -2.36 4.42 -23.12
N ASN A 100 -2.26 4.62 -24.44
CA ASN A 100 -1.00 4.99 -25.12
C ASN A 100 -0.66 6.49 -25.03
N GLY A 101 -1.66 7.33 -24.75
CA GLY A 101 -1.50 8.77 -24.61
C GLY A 101 -1.32 9.20 -23.15
N THR A 102 -2.26 10.01 -22.65
CA THR A 102 -2.25 10.58 -21.30
C THR A 102 -2.60 9.60 -20.17
N LYS A 103 -2.74 8.29 -20.47
CA LYS A 103 -3.25 7.27 -19.54
C LYS A 103 -4.57 7.74 -18.89
N SER A 104 -5.51 8.19 -19.71
CA SER A 104 -6.76 8.80 -19.23
C SER A 104 -7.93 8.49 -20.15
N CYS A 105 -9.14 8.67 -19.63
CA CYS A 105 -10.37 8.53 -20.39
C CYS A 105 -10.57 9.71 -21.34
N ALA A 106 -10.72 9.41 -22.63
CA ALA A 106 -11.12 10.37 -23.66
C ALA A 106 -12.65 10.35 -23.82
N CYS A 107 -13.32 11.37 -23.29
CA CYS A 107 -14.79 11.44 -23.29
C CYS A 107 -15.37 12.02 -24.59
N ASN A 108 -16.51 11.47 -25.00
CA ASN A 108 -17.30 12.02 -26.10
C ASN A 108 -17.99 13.32 -25.68
N GLY A 109 -18.36 14.15 -26.66
CA GLY A 109 -19.00 15.45 -26.42
C GLY A 109 -20.24 15.34 -25.51
N GLY A 110 -20.22 16.06 -24.39
CA GLY A 110 -21.27 16.02 -23.37
C GLY A 110 -20.93 15.21 -22.10
N TRP A 111 -19.83 14.46 -22.11
CA TRP A 111 -19.34 13.72 -20.94
C TRP A 111 -18.05 14.34 -20.38
N GLN A 112 -17.94 14.38 -19.05
CA GLN A 112 -16.78 14.92 -18.34
C GLN A 112 -16.43 14.07 -17.11
N GLY A 113 -15.24 14.32 -16.53
CA GLY A 113 -14.71 13.60 -15.35
C GLY A 113 -13.79 12.42 -15.70
N GLU A 114 -13.12 11.86 -14.69
CA GLU A 114 -12.07 10.83 -14.83
C GLU A 114 -12.53 9.51 -15.51
N CYS A 115 -13.85 9.30 -15.68
CA CYS A 115 -14.42 8.12 -16.34
C CYS A 115 -15.62 8.44 -17.25
N CYS A 116 -15.77 9.70 -17.68
CA CYS A 116 -16.89 10.12 -18.53
C CYS A 116 -18.26 9.85 -17.89
N HIS A 117 -18.40 10.13 -16.59
CA HIS A 117 -19.61 9.82 -15.82
C HIS A 117 -20.63 10.96 -15.74
N GLY A 118 -20.29 12.18 -16.16
CA GLY A 118 -21.26 13.29 -16.32
C GLY A 118 -21.66 13.95 -15.01
#